data_AF-A0A9P7KQN2-F1
#
_entry.id   AF-A0A9P7KQN2-F1
#
_cell.length_a   1.000
_cell.length_b   1.000
_cell.length_c   1.000
_cell.angle_alpha   90.00
_cell.angle_beta   90.00
_cell.angle_gamma   90.00
#
_symmetry.space_group_name_H-M   'P 1'
#
loop_
_entity.id
_entity.type
_entity.pdbx_description
1 polymer ?
#
loop_
_entity_poly.entity_id
_entity_poly.type
_entity_poly.pdbx_seq_one_letter_code
_entity_poly.pdbx_strand_id
1 'polypeptide(L)'
;MSAPPIESRLWRALYALPFLGITALMTRAFAMAQPIGPVIEEMVQTSSFTAPGVEVPLITKFYGVPVLDDIFAVVTVAFTNLQFFIDEKAYWQSLVFLTDFAGMYAVVLIEAFRPGNDFILSKYPVVFLFVSQMIAIGCTAPIFFFLCYIFTPAYKLTTPSLRRPAVAPCMALLPTIILGYYTSHFPSYFHTSLEARNWWNWIWQLFPIWGSIIVFVLSKVIPQSDSQSPKAAKKGLNALRLTIGIVSIVSTATWWYALATMEYSIIEVFVPQYLVNFPHDPNEGLRTVIQFDYICCYSAGFLWLAYHFRDLENVGACSISWVRAACVSTVLALLVGPGTLFPLTWLLREELLAATTIETKKSIE
;
A
#
# COMPACT_ATOMS: atom_id res chain seq x y z
N MET A 1 1.36 23.66 31.59
CA MET A 1 1.69 23.25 30.21
C MET A 1 1.28 24.38 29.28
N SER A 2 2.23 25.00 28.57
CA SER A 2 1.93 25.91 27.47
C SER A 2 1.15 25.17 26.40
N ALA A 3 0.15 25.82 25.79
CA ALA A 3 -0.54 25.25 24.64
C ALA A 3 0.50 24.87 23.56
N PRO A 4 0.40 23.71 22.91
CA PRO A 4 1.30 23.36 21.83
C PRO A 4 1.23 24.45 20.75
N PRO A 5 2.37 24.86 20.16
CA PRO A 5 2.38 25.89 19.14
C PRO A 5 1.45 25.49 17.99
N ILE A 6 0.63 26.44 17.54
CA ILE A 6 -0.30 26.22 16.43
C ILE A 6 0.53 26.03 15.16
N GLU A 7 0.61 24.78 14.69
CA GLU A 7 1.26 24.48 13.42
C GLU A 7 0.46 25.08 12.26
N SER A 8 1.11 25.89 11.42
CA SER A 8 0.48 26.45 10.24
C SER A 8 0.32 25.38 9.15
N ARG A 9 -0.91 25.20 8.66
CA ARG A 9 -1.21 24.30 7.54
C ARG A 9 -0.47 24.70 6.26
N LEU A 10 -0.27 25.99 6.04
CA LEU A 10 0.47 26.49 4.87
C LEU A 10 1.93 26.02 4.90
N TRP A 11 2.59 26.14 6.05
CA TRP A 11 3.98 25.68 6.20
C TRP A 11 4.09 24.17 6.05
N ARG A 12 3.17 23.39 6.64
CA ARG A 12 3.12 21.93 6.44
C ARG A 12 2.92 21.58 4.96
N ALA A 13 2.07 22.29 4.24
CA ALA A 13 1.87 22.08 2.80
C ALA A 13 3.13 22.37 1.99
N LEU A 14 3.85 23.45 2.30
CA LEU A 14 5.13 23.77 1.64
C LEU A 14 6.20 22.72 1.93
N TYR A 15 6.30 22.24 3.18
CA TYR A 15 7.21 21.14 3.51
C TYR A 15 6.84 19.83 2.83
N ALA A 16 5.55 19.62 2.53
CA ALA A 16 5.03 18.41 1.91
C ALA A 16 5.16 18.40 0.36
N LEU A 17 5.63 19.48 -0.27
CA LEU A 17 5.83 19.52 -1.73
C LEU A 17 6.62 18.34 -2.34
N PRO A 18 7.61 17.72 -1.65
CA PRO A 18 8.30 16.55 -2.20
C PRO A 18 7.37 15.38 -2.57
N PHE A 19 6.23 15.21 -1.89
CA PHE A 19 5.22 14.21 -2.30
C PHE A 19 4.69 14.47 -3.71
N LEU A 20 4.44 15.73 -4.06
CA LEU A 20 3.95 16.09 -5.40
C LEU A 20 5.03 15.88 -6.47
N GLY A 21 6.31 16.02 -6.11
CA GLY A 21 7.43 15.64 -6.96
C GLY A 21 7.43 14.14 -7.31
N ILE A 22 7.08 13.28 -6.35
CA ILE A 22 6.93 11.84 -6.58
C ILE A 22 5.75 11.56 -7.53
N THR A 23 4.60 12.22 -7.34
CA THR A 23 3.47 12.12 -8.28
C THR A 23 3.85 12.56 -9.69
N ALA A 24 4.62 13.64 -9.84
CA ALA A 24 5.10 14.11 -11.15
C ALA A 24 6.01 13.06 -11.82
N LEU A 25 6.88 12.40 -11.06
CA LEU A 25 7.71 11.30 -11.55
C LEU A 25 6.87 10.12 -12.05
N MET A 26 5.88 9.68 -11.26
CA MET A 26 4.99 8.59 -11.68
C MET A 26 4.14 8.97 -12.90
N THR A 27 3.64 10.20 -12.97
CA THR A 27 2.89 10.71 -14.14
C THR A 27 3.73 10.65 -15.41
N ARG A 28 5.03 10.94 -15.30
CA ARG A 28 5.98 10.79 -16.41
C ARG A 28 6.25 9.32 -16.75
N ALA A 29 6.24 8.42 -15.77
CA ALA A 29 6.38 6.98 -16.01
C ALA A 29 5.18 6.41 -16.76
N PHE A 30 3.96 6.92 -16.52
CA PHE A 30 2.76 6.51 -17.25
C PHE A 30 2.85 6.68 -18.77
N ALA A 31 3.56 7.70 -19.24
CA ALA A 31 3.78 7.86 -20.67
C ALA A 31 4.58 6.70 -21.29
N MET A 32 5.30 5.90 -20.48
CA MET A 32 5.97 4.67 -20.93
C MET A 32 5.00 3.50 -21.19
N ALA A 33 3.73 3.61 -20.79
CA ALA A 33 2.69 2.63 -21.12
C ALA A 33 2.14 2.79 -22.55
N GLN A 34 2.55 3.83 -23.28
CA GLN A 34 2.00 4.11 -24.61
C GLN A 34 2.15 2.93 -25.61
N PRO A 35 3.25 2.15 -25.64
CA PRO A 35 3.38 1.00 -26.52
C PRO A 35 2.47 -0.20 -26.17
N ILE A 36 2.10 -0.38 -24.89
CA ILE A 36 1.24 -1.50 -24.46
C ILE A 36 -0.25 -1.22 -24.66
N GLY A 37 -0.65 0.04 -24.80
CA GLY A 37 -2.05 0.44 -25.01
C GLY A 37 -2.74 -0.32 -26.15
N PRO A 38 -2.23 -0.27 -27.40
CA PRO A 38 -2.84 -0.97 -28.52
C PRO A 38 -2.91 -2.50 -28.33
N VAL A 39 -1.93 -3.10 -27.65
CA VAL A 39 -1.89 -4.54 -27.36
C VAL A 39 -3.01 -4.91 -26.39
N ILE A 40 -3.23 -4.12 -25.34
CA ILE A 40 -4.33 -4.33 -24.38
C ILE A 40 -5.67 -4.13 -25.07
N GLU A 41 -5.81 -3.10 -25.90
CA GLU A 41 -7.05 -2.82 -26.66
C GLU A 41 -7.40 -4.00 -27.58
N GLU A 42 -6.42 -4.55 -28.30
CA GLU A 42 -6.61 -5.73 -29.14
C GLU A 42 -7.05 -6.95 -28.30
N MET A 43 -6.36 -7.25 -27.20
CA MET A 43 -6.71 -8.36 -26.31
C MET A 43 -8.13 -8.24 -25.72
N VAL A 44 -8.56 -7.03 -25.38
CA VAL A 44 -9.94 -6.77 -24.91
C VAL A 44 -10.94 -7.02 -26.04
N GLN A 45 -10.65 -6.54 -27.25
CA GLN A 45 -11.53 -6.71 -28.42
C GLN A 45 -11.67 -8.18 -28.84
N THR A 46 -10.56 -8.92 -28.88
CA THR A 46 -10.56 -10.34 -29.24
C THR A 46 -11.01 -11.24 -28.09
N SER A 47 -11.03 -10.72 -26.85
CA SER A 47 -11.25 -11.51 -25.64
C SER A 47 -10.28 -12.70 -25.55
N SER A 48 -9.05 -12.52 -26.03
CA SER A 48 -8.02 -13.55 -26.04
C SER A 48 -6.66 -12.97 -25.71
N PHE A 49 -5.87 -13.75 -24.99
CA PHE A 49 -4.47 -13.50 -24.76
C PHE A 49 -3.66 -14.43 -25.65
N THR A 50 -2.81 -13.87 -26.50
CA THR A 50 -1.96 -14.62 -27.41
C THR A 50 -0.50 -14.24 -27.18
N ALA A 51 0.31 -15.24 -26.85
CA ALA A 51 1.77 -15.13 -26.74
C ALA A 51 2.41 -16.37 -27.40
N PRO A 52 3.73 -16.38 -27.66
CA PRO A 52 4.39 -17.53 -28.29
C PRO A 52 4.10 -18.84 -27.54
N GLY A 53 3.34 -19.75 -28.17
CA GLY A 53 2.97 -21.05 -27.60
C GLY A 53 1.86 -21.02 -26.53
N VAL A 54 1.22 -19.87 -26.31
CA VAL A 54 0.17 -19.69 -25.29
C VAL A 54 -1.01 -18.94 -25.90
N GLU A 55 -2.18 -19.56 -25.89
CA GLU A 55 -3.45 -18.94 -26.24
C GLU A 55 -4.45 -19.19 -25.11
N VAL A 56 -5.00 -18.12 -24.54
CA VAL A 56 -5.89 -18.19 -23.38
C VAL A 56 -7.11 -17.31 -23.63
N PRO A 57 -8.33 -17.84 -23.51
CA PRO A 57 -9.53 -17.01 -23.56
C PRO A 57 -9.58 -16.10 -22.32
N LEU A 58 -9.90 -14.82 -22.53
CA LEU A 58 -10.00 -13.81 -21.48
C LEU A 58 -11.47 -13.50 -21.16
N ILE A 59 -11.75 -13.33 -19.88
CA ILE A 59 -13.03 -12.82 -19.43
C ILE A 59 -13.04 -11.30 -19.61
N THR A 60 -14.06 -10.77 -20.28
CA THR A 60 -14.26 -9.34 -20.49
C THR A 60 -15.47 -8.78 -19.74
N LYS A 61 -16.29 -9.65 -19.14
CA LYS A 61 -17.45 -9.28 -18.31
C LYS A 61 -17.51 -10.19 -17.10
N PHE A 62 -17.54 -9.61 -15.90
CA PHE A 62 -17.46 -10.36 -14.66
C PHE A 62 -18.50 -9.91 -13.63
N TYR A 63 -18.67 -8.61 -13.43
CA TYR A 63 -19.55 -8.06 -12.41
C TYR A 63 -21.01 -7.93 -12.86
N GLY A 64 -21.26 -7.96 -14.17
CA GLY A 64 -22.59 -7.76 -14.74
C GLY A 64 -23.05 -6.31 -14.71
N VAL A 65 -22.10 -5.37 -14.52
CA VAL A 65 -22.35 -3.92 -14.50
C VAL A 65 -21.50 -3.32 -15.62
N PRO A 66 -22.10 -2.85 -16.74
CA PRO A 66 -21.36 -2.48 -17.95
C PRO A 66 -20.19 -1.54 -17.70
N VAL A 67 -20.40 -0.45 -16.94
CA VAL A 67 -19.35 0.52 -16.65
C VAL A 67 -18.19 -0.09 -15.85
N LEU A 68 -18.46 -1.00 -14.91
CA LEU A 68 -17.40 -1.67 -14.15
C LEU A 68 -16.68 -2.69 -15.02
N ASP A 69 -17.43 -3.48 -15.80
CA ASP A 69 -16.86 -4.47 -16.71
C ASP A 69 -15.96 -3.81 -17.76
N ASP A 70 -16.39 -2.71 -18.37
CA ASP A 70 -15.61 -1.98 -19.39
C ASP A 70 -14.29 -1.44 -18.82
N ILE A 71 -14.32 -0.84 -17.62
CA ILE A 71 -13.11 -0.31 -16.96
C ILE A 71 -12.18 -1.45 -16.56
N PHE A 72 -12.70 -2.47 -15.88
CA PHE A 72 -11.86 -3.54 -15.32
C PHE A 72 -11.46 -4.58 -16.36
N ALA A 73 -12.08 -4.65 -17.53
CA ALA A 73 -11.56 -5.45 -18.64
C ALA A 73 -10.17 -4.96 -19.03
N VAL A 74 -9.99 -3.65 -19.22
CA VAL A 74 -8.68 -3.05 -19.56
C VAL A 74 -7.65 -3.32 -18.46
N VAL A 75 -8.01 -3.07 -17.19
CA VAL A 75 -7.08 -3.26 -16.07
C VAL A 75 -6.72 -4.74 -15.88
N THR A 76 -7.70 -5.64 -15.94
CA THR A 76 -7.46 -7.08 -15.76
C THR A 76 -6.60 -7.64 -16.89
N VAL A 77 -6.82 -7.21 -18.14
CA VAL A 77 -6.00 -7.59 -19.31
C VAL A 77 -4.58 -7.03 -19.21
N ALA A 78 -4.39 -5.80 -18.71
CA ALA A 78 -3.04 -5.31 -18.43
C ALA A 78 -2.32 -6.23 -17.42
N PHE A 79 -3.03 -6.69 -16.39
CA PHE A 79 -2.47 -7.57 -15.36
C PHE A 79 -2.22 -9.00 -15.85
N THR A 80 -2.88 -9.51 -16.91
CA THR A 80 -2.52 -10.84 -17.45
C THR A 80 -1.10 -10.85 -18.02
N ASN A 81 -0.65 -9.74 -18.61
CA ASN A 81 0.74 -9.57 -19.07
C ASN A 81 1.74 -9.61 -17.90
N LEU A 82 1.30 -9.29 -16.67
CA LEU A 82 2.10 -9.39 -15.46
C LEU A 82 2.01 -10.79 -14.82
N GLN A 83 0.83 -11.42 -14.84
CA GLN A 83 0.53 -12.64 -14.06
C GLN A 83 0.75 -13.94 -14.83
N PHE A 84 0.79 -13.91 -16.17
CA PHE A 84 0.89 -15.12 -17.00
C PHE A 84 2.33 -15.58 -17.25
N PHE A 85 3.31 -14.91 -16.65
CA PHE A 85 4.73 -15.32 -16.72
C PHE A 85 5.33 -15.23 -18.14
N ILE A 86 4.78 -14.39 -19.03
CA ILE A 86 5.34 -14.18 -20.37
C ILE A 86 6.56 -13.26 -20.32
N ASP A 87 6.48 -12.16 -19.57
CA ASP A 87 7.64 -11.39 -19.13
C ASP A 87 7.95 -11.78 -17.68
N GLU A 88 8.93 -12.68 -17.50
CA GLU A 88 9.31 -13.18 -16.19
C GLU A 88 9.76 -12.07 -15.23
N LYS A 89 10.44 -11.04 -15.75
CA LYS A 89 10.87 -9.89 -14.93
C LYS A 89 9.65 -9.13 -14.42
N ALA A 90 8.66 -8.90 -15.29
CA ALA A 90 7.41 -8.25 -14.91
C ALA A 90 6.63 -9.09 -13.87
N TYR A 91 6.57 -10.41 -14.05
CA TYR A 91 5.90 -11.31 -13.11
C TYR A 91 6.51 -11.26 -11.71
N TRP A 92 7.83 -11.39 -11.59
CA TRP A 92 8.50 -11.38 -10.28
C TRP A 92 8.35 -10.02 -9.60
N GLN A 93 8.48 -8.95 -10.39
CA GLN A 93 8.30 -7.59 -9.90
C GLN A 93 6.88 -7.41 -9.35
N SER A 94 5.85 -7.76 -10.13
CA SER A 94 4.45 -7.52 -9.77
C SER A 94 3.99 -8.42 -8.63
N LEU A 95 4.46 -9.68 -8.58
CA LEU A 95 4.17 -10.59 -7.48
C LEU A 95 4.68 -10.01 -6.15
N VAL A 96 5.93 -9.57 -6.09
CA VAL A 96 6.52 -8.98 -4.88
C VAL A 96 5.82 -7.67 -4.54
N PHE A 97 5.70 -6.75 -5.49
CA PHE A 97 5.09 -5.44 -5.26
C PHE A 97 3.67 -5.56 -4.70
N LEU A 98 2.81 -6.35 -5.34
CA LEU A 98 1.43 -6.47 -4.91
C LEU A 98 1.29 -7.29 -3.62
N THR A 99 2.19 -8.22 -3.34
CA THR A 99 2.20 -8.88 -2.03
C THR A 99 2.57 -7.89 -0.93
N ASP A 100 3.61 -7.10 -1.17
CA ASP A 100 4.08 -6.04 -0.28
C ASP A 100 3.01 -4.98 -0.01
N PHE A 101 2.25 -4.63 -1.05
CA PHE A 101 1.22 -3.63 -0.96
C PHE A 101 0.15 -3.95 0.10
N ALA A 102 -0.08 -5.23 0.45
CA ALA A 102 -0.99 -5.60 1.52
C ALA A 102 -0.64 -4.95 2.88
N GLY A 103 0.65 -4.75 3.16
CA GLY A 103 1.10 -4.04 4.35
C GLY A 103 0.74 -2.55 4.33
N MET A 104 0.92 -1.89 3.18
CA MET A 104 0.50 -0.49 3.02
C MET A 104 -1.01 -0.35 3.04
N TYR A 105 -1.72 -1.28 2.39
CA TYR A 105 -3.17 -1.35 2.40
C TYR A 105 -3.72 -1.45 3.83
N ALA A 106 -3.15 -2.32 4.67
CA ALA A 106 -3.53 -2.44 6.07
C ALA A 106 -3.36 -1.11 6.83
N VAL A 107 -2.24 -0.40 6.58
CA VAL A 107 -1.98 0.92 7.17
C VAL A 107 -3.00 1.96 6.70
N VAL A 108 -3.28 2.05 5.40
CA VAL A 108 -4.26 3.02 4.86
C VAL A 108 -5.66 2.75 5.43
N LEU A 109 -6.08 1.48 5.50
CA LEU A 109 -7.36 1.11 6.10
C LEU A 109 -7.45 1.54 7.55
N ILE A 110 -6.44 1.27 8.37
CA ILE A 110 -6.54 1.58 9.80
C ILE A 110 -6.39 3.07 10.10
N GLU A 111 -5.61 3.82 9.30
CA GLU A 111 -5.52 5.28 9.41
C GLU A 111 -6.84 5.98 9.12
N ALA A 112 -7.71 5.38 8.31
CA ALA A 112 -9.07 5.90 8.08
C ALA A 112 -9.93 5.90 9.35
N PHE A 113 -9.67 4.96 10.27
CA PHE A 113 -10.38 4.84 11.55
C PHE A 113 -9.74 5.64 12.68
N ARG A 114 -8.65 6.39 12.42
CA ARG A 114 -8.00 7.21 13.45
C ARG A 114 -8.80 8.49 13.70
N PRO A 115 -9.24 8.78 14.95
CA PRO A 115 -10.07 9.95 15.22
C PRO A 115 -9.39 11.30 14.92
N GLY A 116 -8.06 11.38 15.03
CA GLY A 116 -7.29 12.59 14.70
C GLY A 116 -7.20 12.90 13.20
N ASN A 117 -7.64 11.97 12.34
CA ASN A 117 -7.68 12.17 10.91
C ASN A 117 -8.94 12.96 10.53
N ASP A 118 -8.81 14.28 10.41
CA ASP A 118 -9.93 15.17 10.08
C ASP A 118 -10.16 15.32 8.57
N PHE A 119 -9.26 14.76 7.75
CA PHE A 119 -9.43 14.82 6.31
C PHE A 119 -10.54 13.88 5.86
N ILE A 120 -11.51 14.40 5.11
CA ILE A 120 -12.72 13.63 4.80
C ILE A 120 -12.43 12.44 3.86
N LEU A 121 -11.56 12.60 2.86
CA LEU A 121 -11.30 11.51 1.90
C LEU A 121 -10.50 10.37 2.53
N SER A 122 -9.64 10.65 3.52
CA SER A 122 -8.94 9.58 4.23
C SER A 122 -9.85 8.75 5.13
N LYS A 123 -11.05 9.24 5.50
CA LYS A 123 -12.08 8.44 6.19
C LYS A 123 -12.78 7.44 5.28
N TYR A 124 -12.64 7.60 3.96
CA TYR A 124 -13.23 6.71 2.96
C TYR A 124 -12.10 6.08 2.12
N PRO A 125 -11.32 5.15 2.71
CA PRO A 125 -10.17 4.55 2.05
C PRO A 125 -10.57 3.83 0.76
N VAL A 126 -11.82 3.35 0.66
CA VAL A 126 -12.40 2.79 -0.56
C VAL A 126 -12.26 3.74 -1.75
N VAL A 127 -12.53 5.03 -1.60
CA VAL A 127 -12.48 5.99 -2.73
C VAL A 127 -11.05 6.14 -3.20
N PHE A 128 -10.13 6.36 -2.25
CA PHE A 128 -8.72 6.54 -2.54
C PHE A 128 -8.10 5.29 -3.21
N LEU A 129 -8.33 4.12 -2.62
CA LEU A 129 -7.76 2.87 -3.12
C LEU A 129 -8.40 2.42 -4.42
N PHE A 130 -9.70 2.67 -4.62
CA PHE A 130 -10.38 2.40 -5.89
C PHE A 130 -9.82 3.28 -7.03
N VAL A 131 -9.61 4.58 -6.77
CA VAL A 131 -8.94 5.46 -7.75
C VAL A 131 -7.50 5.02 -8.02
N SER A 132 -6.79 4.54 -6.99
CA SER A 132 -5.44 4.01 -7.12
C SER A 132 -5.37 2.79 -8.02
N GLN A 133 -6.44 1.99 -8.08
CA GLN A 133 -6.52 0.85 -8.99
C GLN A 133 -6.63 1.25 -10.46
N MET A 134 -7.19 2.43 -10.74
CA MET A 134 -7.38 2.95 -12.10
C MET A 134 -6.18 3.76 -12.61
N ILE A 135 -5.51 4.52 -11.73
CA ILE A 135 -4.45 5.49 -12.09
C ILE A 135 -3.08 5.08 -11.51
N ALA A 136 -2.95 3.85 -11.03
CA ALA A 136 -1.82 3.34 -10.23
C ALA A 136 -1.59 4.08 -8.90
N ILE A 137 -1.07 3.33 -7.93
CA ILE A 137 -0.94 3.82 -6.56
C ILE A 137 0.27 4.75 -6.37
N GLY A 138 1.28 4.65 -7.21
CA GLY A 138 2.45 5.52 -7.24
C GLY A 138 2.09 6.96 -7.57
N CYS A 139 0.96 7.20 -8.25
CA CYS A 139 0.43 8.54 -8.51
C CYS A 139 -0.37 9.05 -7.31
N THR A 140 -1.23 8.20 -6.76
CA THR A 140 -2.24 8.59 -5.77
C THR A 140 -1.71 8.58 -4.34
N ALA A 141 -0.87 7.62 -3.96
CA ALA A 141 -0.29 7.50 -2.60
C ALA A 141 0.47 8.76 -2.16
N PRO A 142 1.33 9.39 -2.99
CA PRO A 142 1.97 10.64 -2.59
C PRO A 142 0.95 11.76 -2.33
N ILE A 143 -0.11 11.87 -3.13
CA ILE A 143 -1.20 12.85 -2.90
C ILE A 143 -1.92 12.54 -1.57
N PHE A 144 -2.21 11.28 -1.30
CA PHE A 144 -2.83 10.88 -0.05
C PHE A 144 -1.95 11.19 1.16
N PHE A 145 -0.66 10.86 1.10
CA PHE A 145 0.27 11.14 2.19
C PHE A 145 0.53 12.64 2.39
N PHE A 146 0.57 13.42 1.31
CA PHE A 146 0.58 14.89 1.35
C PHE A 146 -0.61 15.42 2.16
N LEU A 147 -1.83 14.96 1.84
CA LEU A 147 -3.04 15.38 2.52
C LEU A 147 -3.05 14.91 3.98
N CYS A 148 -2.74 13.64 4.23
CA CYS A 148 -2.66 13.08 5.59
C CYS A 148 -1.67 13.87 6.48
N TYR A 149 -0.51 14.27 5.95
CA TYR A 149 0.47 15.06 6.69
C TYR A 149 -0.04 16.47 7.03
N ILE A 150 -0.69 17.16 6.10
CA ILE A 150 -1.24 18.51 6.31
C ILE A 150 -2.37 18.50 7.35
N PHE A 151 -3.24 17.51 7.30
CA PHE A 151 -4.44 17.43 8.14
C PHE A 151 -4.22 16.71 9.47
N THR A 152 -3.04 16.11 9.69
CA THR A 152 -2.66 15.43 10.95
C THR A 152 -1.44 16.11 11.60
N PRO A 153 -1.61 17.33 12.16
CA PRO A 153 -0.54 18.03 12.87
C PRO A 153 -0.07 17.26 14.12
N ALA A 154 1.15 17.53 14.57
CA ALA A 154 1.83 16.72 15.59
C ALA A 154 1.03 16.61 16.90
N TYR A 155 0.34 17.69 17.31
CA TYR A 155 -0.45 17.68 18.54
C TYR A 155 -1.51 16.57 18.54
N LYS A 156 -2.14 16.26 17.38
CA LYS A 156 -3.16 15.22 17.28
C LYS A 156 -2.60 13.81 17.48
N LEU A 157 -1.32 13.60 17.15
CA LEU A 157 -0.61 12.36 17.41
C LEU A 157 -0.30 12.20 18.90
N THR A 158 -0.12 13.31 19.62
CA THR A 158 0.12 13.27 21.08
C THR A 158 -1.16 13.28 21.91
N THR A 159 -2.28 13.79 21.39
CA THR A 159 -3.55 13.85 22.12
C THR A 159 -4.15 12.45 22.31
N PRO A 160 -4.36 11.98 23.55
CA PRO A 160 -4.80 10.61 23.82
C PRO A 160 -6.08 10.16 23.11
N SER A 161 -7.07 11.05 22.95
CA SER A 161 -8.35 10.76 22.29
C SER A 161 -8.29 10.75 20.76
N LEU A 162 -7.28 11.41 20.16
CA LEU A 162 -7.17 11.58 18.72
C LEU A 162 -6.18 10.61 18.09
N ARG A 163 -5.22 10.13 18.87
CA ARG A 163 -4.07 9.42 18.36
C ARG A 163 -4.26 7.93 18.10
N ARG A 164 -5.40 7.29 18.42
CA ARG A 164 -5.54 5.82 18.29
C ARG A 164 -6.83 5.40 17.60
N PRO A 165 -6.77 4.43 16.67
CA PRO A 165 -7.97 3.77 16.16
C PRO A 165 -8.69 2.99 17.27
N ALA A 166 -10.00 2.78 17.07
CA ALA A 166 -10.79 1.93 17.95
C ALA A 166 -10.36 0.46 17.86
N VAL A 167 -10.58 -0.31 18.93
CA VAL A 167 -10.15 -1.71 19.03
C VAL A 167 -10.78 -2.61 17.97
N ALA A 168 -12.06 -2.39 17.65
CA ALA A 168 -12.78 -3.23 16.71
C ALA A 168 -12.18 -3.19 15.29
N PRO A 169 -11.92 -2.01 14.68
CA PRO A 169 -11.14 -1.92 13.44
C PRO A 169 -9.78 -2.60 13.49
N CYS A 170 -9.01 -2.45 14.59
CA CYS A 170 -7.71 -3.12 14.72
C CYS A 170 -7.84 -4.65 14.68
N MET A 171 -8.89 -5.21 15.30
CA MET A 171 -9.16 -6.65 15.30
C MET A 171 -9.73 -7.15 13.97
N ALA A 172 -10.51 -6.32 13.27
CA ALA A 172 -11.08 -6.63 11.96
C ALA A 172 -10.02 -6.63 10.85
N LEU A 173 -8.87 -5.97 11.05
CA LEU A 173 -7.91 -5.71 9.98
C LEU A 173 -7.30 -6.99 9.39
N LEU A 174 -6.78 -7.90 10.22
CA LEU A 174 -6.21 -9.15 9.73
C LEU A 174 -7.18 -10.00 8.89
N PRO A 175 -8.39 -10.36 9.37
CA PRO A 175 -9.33 -11.12 8.54
C PRO A 175 -9.75 -10.34 7.29
N THR A 176 -9.77 -9.00 7.35
CA THR A 176 -10.00 -8.17 6.15
C THR A 176 -8.91 -8.36 5.11
N ILE A 177 -7.63 -8.30 5.50
CA ILE A 177 -6.51 -8.49 4.56
C ILE A 177 -6.50 -9.91 3.99
N ILE A 178 -6.76 -10.92 4.82
CA ILE A 178 -6.81 -12.32 4.36
C ILE A 178 -7.92 -12.47 3.32
N LEU A 179 -9.16 -12.13 3.67
CA LEU A 179 -10.34 -12.40 2.84
C LEU A 179 -10.48 -11.45 1.66
N GLY A 180 -10.23 -10.16 1.89
CA GLY A 180 -10.44 -9.10 0.91
C GLY A 180 -9.27 -8.87 -0.03
N TYR A 181 -8.09 -9.44 0.26
CA TYR A 181 -6.88 -9.23 -0.55
C TYR A 181 -6.17 -10.55 -0.89
N TYR A 182 -5.66 -11.28 0.10
CA TYR A 182 -4.81 -12.46 -0.17
C TYR A 182 -5.55 -13.63 -0.81
N THR A 183 -6.83 -13.84 -0.47
CA THR A 183 -7.64 -14.94 -1.01
C THR A 183 -7.74 -14.92 -2.53
N SER A 184 -7.77 -13.75 -3.17
CA SER A 184 -7.77 -13.63 -4.63
C SER A 184 -6.41 -13.31 -5.23
N HIS A 185 -5.55 -12.58 -4.50
CA HIS A 185 -4.20 -12.21 -4.96
C HIS A 185 -3.37 -13.45 -5.31
N PHE A 186 -3.18 -14.38 -4.38
CA PHE A 186 -2.28 -15.52 -4.63
C PHE A 186 -2.77 -16.48 -5.71
N PRO A 187 -4.06 -16.84 -5.78
CA PRO A 187 -4.56 -17.60 -6.91
C PRO A 187 -4.43 -16.90 -8.26
N SER A 188 -4.45 -15.56 -8.32
CA SER A 188 -4.19 -14.82 -9.57
C SER A 188 -2.76 -15.00 -10.11
N TYR A 189 -1.81 -15.45 -9.28
CA TYR A 189 -0.43 -15.74 -9.67
C TYR A 189 -0.12 -17.23 -9.74
N PHE A 190 -0.60 -18.02 -8.79
CA PHE A 190 -0.13 -19.40 -8.59
C PHE A 190 -1.08 -20.47 -9.11
N HIS A 191 -2.30 -20.11 -9.54
CA HIS A 191 -3.19 -21.11 -10.11
C HIS A 191 -2.58 -21.71 -11.39
N THR A 192 -2.77 -23.01 -11.62
CA THR A 192 -2.14 -23.72 -12.75
C THR A 192 -2.76 -23.35 -14.10
N SER A 193 -4.09 -23.20 -14.17
CA SER A 193 -4.79 -22.65 -15.34
C SER A 193 -4.65 -21.13 -15.40
N LEU A 194 -4.28 -20.62 -16.58
CA LEU A 194 -4.21 -19.19 -16.88
C LEU A 194 -5.60 -18.54 -16.95
N GLU A 195 -6.64 -19.25 -17.40
CA GLU A 195 -8.02 -18.72 -17.32
C GLU A 195 -8.43 -18.47 -15.87
N ALA A 196 -8.11 -19.41 -14.98
CA ALA A 196 -8.42 -19.26 -13.56
C ALA A 196 -7.59 -18.14 -12.92
N ARG A 197 -6.33 -17.92 -13.34
CA ARG A 197 -5.57 -16.71 -12.92
C ARG A 197 -6.30 -15.44 -13.32
N ASN A 198 -6.79 -15.34 -14.57
CA ASN A 198 -7.57 -14.21 -15.04
C ASN A 198 -8.87 -14.03 -14.22
N TRP A 199 -9.58 -15.11 -13.91
CA TRP A 199 -10.78 -15.08 -13.08
C TRP A 199 -10.52 -14.58 -11.65
N TRP A 200 -9.46 -15.06 -11.01
CA TRP A 200 -9.06 -14.59 -9.68
C TRP A 200 -8.58 -13.14 -9.70
N ASN A 201 -7.91 -12.73 -10.77
CA ASN A 201 -7.52 -11.33 -10.97
C ASN A 201 -8.74 -10.42 -11.01
N TRP A 202 -9.81 -10.77 -11.73
CA TRP A 202 -11.08 -10.03 -11.69
C TRP A 202 -11.61 -9.85 -10.27
N ILE A 203 -11.56 -10.87 -9.41
CA ILE A 203 -11.96 -10.70 -8.00
C ILE A 203 -11.03 -9.72 -7.28
N TRP A 204 -9.73 -9.86 -7.49
CA TRP A 204 -8.70 -9.06 -6.84
C TRP A 204 -8.77 -7.57 -7.22
N GLN A 205 -9.12 -7.22 -8.46
CA GLN A 205 -9.21 -5.82 -8.89
C GLN A 205 -10.17 -4.98 -8.03
N LEU A 206 -11.18 -5.59 -7.40
CA LEU A 206 -12.10 -4.93 -6.47
C LEU A 206 -11.73 -5.07 -4.98
N PHE A 207 -10.50 -5.46 -4.65
CA PHE A 207 -10.02 -5.53 -3.27
C PHE A 207 -10.32 -4.27 -2.43
N PRO A 208 -10.29 -3.02 -2.98
CA PRO A 208 -10.61 -1.84 -2.19
C PRO A 208 -12.06 -1.85 -1.68
N ILE A 209 -12.98 -2.38 -2.48
CA ILE A 209 -14.40 -2.48 -2.14
C ILE A 209 -14.60 -3.63 -1.15
N TRP A 210 -14.09 -4.82 -1.47
CA TRP A 210 -14.25 -6.00 -0.62
C TRP A 210 -13.68 -5.76 0.77
N GLY A 211 -12.44 -5.28 0.87
CA GLY A 211 -11.85 -5.07 2.18
C GLY A 211 -12.51 -3.94 2.97
N SER A 212 -13.00 -2.88 2.31
CA SER A 212 -13.77 -1.83 3.00
C SER A 212 -15.11 -2.35 3.56
N ILE A 213 -15.82 -3.20 2.81
CA ILE A 213 -17.04 -3.85 3.28
C ILE A 213 -16.72 -4.78 4.46
N ILE A 214 -15.71 -5.63 4.33
CA ILE A 214 -15.33 -6.63 5.35
C ILE A 214 -14.91 -5.93 6.64
N VAL A 215 -14.01 -4.94 6.59
CA VAL A 215 -13.57 -4.23 7.81
C VAL A 215 -14.72 -3.50 8.48
N PHE A 216 -15.63 -2.91 7.71
CA PHE A 216 -16.80 -2.24 8.24
C PHE A 216 -17.73 -3.22 8.96
N VAL A 217 -18.11 -4.31 8.30
CA VAL A 217 -19.00 -5.34 8.87
C VAL A 217 -18.37 -5.97 10.11
N LEU A 218 -17.11 -6.41 10.03
CA LEU A 218 -16.43 -7.01 11.18
C LEU A 218 -16.28 -6.03 12.34
N SER A 219 -15.99 -4.75 12.06
CA SER A 219 -15.90 -3.72 13.12
C SER A 219 -17.23 -3.46 13.84
N LYS A 220 -18.36 -3.76 13.20
CA LYS A 220 -19.70 -3.65 13.81
C LYS A 220 -20.06 -4.87 14.66
N VAL A 221 -19.60 -6.05 14.27
CA VAL A 221 -19.87 -7.31 14.99
C VAL A 221 -18.93 -7.50 16.17
N ILE A 222 -17.70 -6.97 16.11
CA ILE A 222 -16.74 -7.04 17.22
C ILE A 222 -17.23 -6.16 18.39
N PRO A 223 -17.34 -6.70 19.62
CA PRO A 223 -17.80 -5.94 20.78
C PRO A 223 -16.95 -4.69 21.01
N GLN A 224 -17.63 -3.54 21.07
CA GLN A 224 -16.98 -2.28 21.41
C GLN A 224 -16.54 -2.34 22.87
N SER A 225 -15.24 -2.18 23.11
CA SER A 225 -14.70 -1.95 24.44
C SER A 225 -14.61 -0.45 24.67
N ASP A 226 -14.66 -0.01 25.94
CA ASP A 226 -14.34 1.37 26.28
C ASP A 226 -12.93 1.70 25.76
N SER A 227 -12.88 2.54 24.72
CA SER A 227 -11.68 2.87 23.95
C SER A 227 -10.64 3.61 24.78
N GLN A 228 -11.04 4.19 25.91
CA GLN A 228 -10.16 4.88 26.84
C GLN A 228 -9.51 3.95 27.88
N SER A 229 -10.00 2.71 28.02
CA SER A 229 -9.43 1.78 28.99
C SER A 229 -8.03 1.28 28.57
N PRO A 230 -7.05 1.18 29.50
CA PRO A 230 -5.72 0.66 29.19
C PRO A 230 -5.73 -0.76 28.61
N LYS A 231 -6.70 -1.59 29.04
CA LYS A 231 -6.89 -2.95 28.53
C LYS A 231 -7.32 -2.95 27.06
N ALA A 232 -8.27 -2.09 26.69
CA ALA A 232 -8.70 -1.94 25.30
C ALA A 232 -7.54 -1.44 24.41
N ALA A 233 -6.80 -0.42 24.88
CA ALA A 233 -5.64 0.09 24.16
C ALA A 233 -4.58 -1.00 23.89
N LYS A 234 -4.22 -1.80 24.89
CA LYS A 234 -3.27 -2.91 24.74
C LYS A 234 -3.80 -3.99 23.77
N LYS A 235 -5.10 -4.29 23.84
CA LYS A 235 -5.75 -5.25 22.93
C LYS A 235 -5.70 -4.79 21.48
N GLY A 236 -6.02 -3.51 21.22
CA GLY A 236 -5.93 -2.91 19.89
C GLY A 236 -4.51 -2.97 19.33
N LEU A 237 -3.51 -2.57 20.13
CA LEU A 237 -2.10 -2.63 19.72
C LEU A 237 -1.63 -4.06 19.44
N ASN A 238 -2.01 -5.05 20.26
CA ASN A 238 -1.69 -6.45 20.01
C ASN A 238 -2.32 -6.98 18.71
N ALA A 239 -3.53 -6.56 18.38
CA ALA A 239 -4.16 -6.92 17.10
C ALA A 239 -3.40 -6.32 15.91
N LEU A 240 -2.92 -5.08 16.04
CA LEU A 240 -2.07 -4.44 15.03
C LEU A 240 -0.72 -5.17 14.90
N ARG A 241 -0.05 -5.52 16.01
CA ARG A 241 1.18 -6.32 16.00
C ARG A 241 1.00 -7.63 15.26
N LEU A 242 -0.10 -8.34 15.54
CA LEU A 242 -0.40 -9.61 14.86
C LEU A 242 -0.64 -9.39 13.37
N THR A 243 -1.45 -8.40 13.00
CA THR A 243 -1.75 -8.10 11.59
C THR A 243 -0.49 -7.74 10.82
N ILE A 244 0.25 -6.75 11.33
CA ILE A 244 1.50 -6.27 10.73
C ILE A 244 2.56 -7.36 10.69
N GLY A 245 2.67 -8.17 11.75
CA GLY A 245 3.59 -9.31 11.80
C GLY A 245 3.28 -10.34 10.71
N ILE A 246 2.01 -10.72 10.53
CA ILE A 246 1.62 -11.69 9.50
C ILE A 246 1.87 -11.15 8.09
N VAL A 247 1.43 -9.91 7.77
CA VAL A 247 1.67 -9.35 6.43
C VAL A 247 3.17 -9.20 6.15
N SER A 248 3.97 -8.84 7.16
CA SER A 248 5.44 -8.76 7.06
C SER A 248 6.09 -10.11 6.78
N ILE A 249 5.62 -11.18 7.44
CA ILE A 249 6.11 -12.55 7.19
C ILE A 249 5.80 -12.97 5.76
N VAL A 250 4.56 -12.71 5.29
CA VAL A 250 4.14 -13.04 3.92
C VAL A 250 4.98 -12.28 2.89
N SER A 251 5.13 -10.95 3.04
CA SER A 251 6.00 -10.13 2.20
C SER A 251 7.45 -10.62 2.17
N THR A 252 8.04 -10.87 3.33
CA THR A 252 9.41 -11.39 3.43
C THR A 252 9.55 -12.74 2.75
N ALA A 253 8.59 -13.65 2.94
CA ALA A 253 8.60 -14.96 2.32
C ALA A 253 8.51 -14.85 0.79
N THR A 254 7.63 -13.99 0.27
CA THR A 254 7.50 -13.75 -1.18
C THR A 254 8.76 -13.09 -1.77
N TRP A 255 9.38 -12.14 -1.05
CA TRP A 255 10.67 -11.56 -1.43
C TRP A 255 11.74 -12.63 -1.60
N TRP A 256 11.96 -13.45 -0.57
CA TRP A 256 12.96 -14.52 -0.62
C TRP A 256 12.62 -15.61 -1.65
N TYR A 257 11.34 -15.93 -1.81
CA TYR A 257 10.90 -16.85 -2.85
C TYR A 257 11.22 -16.33 -4.25
N ALA A 258 10.97 -15.05 -4.53
CA ALA A 258 11.33 -14.43 -5.80
C ALA A 258 12.85 -14.45 -6.01
N LEU A 259 13.63 -14.02 -5.01
CA LEU A 259 15.11 -14.05 -5.09
C LEU A 259 15.69 -15.45 -5.32
N ALA A 260 15.08 -16.47 -4.73
CA ALA A 260 15.54 -17.86 -4.87
C ALA A 260 15.15 -18.49 -6.21
N THR A 261 14.16 -17.94 -6.91
CA THR A 261 13.57 -18.57 -8.12
C THR A 261 13.88 -17.79 -9.40
N MET A 262 14.01 -16.47 -9.33
CA MET A 262 14.27 -15.65 -10.51
C MET A 262 15.69 -15.85 -11.05
N GLU A 263 15.84 -15.87 -12.38
CA GLU A 263 17.13 -16.01 -13.05
C GLU A 263 17.82 -14.65 -13.33
N TYR A 264 17.19 -13.55 -12.92
CA TYR A 264 17.62 -12.19 -13.20
C TYR A 264 18.18 -11.49 -11.96
N SER A 265 18.92 -10.40 -12.16
CA SER A 265 19.38 -9.58 -11.04
C SER A 265 18.26 -8.77 -10.39
N ILE A 266 18.40 -8.45 -9.11
CA ILE A 266 17.47 -7.57 -8.37
C ILE A 266 17.26 -6.25 -9.10
N ILE A 267 18.32 -5.69 -9.70
CA ILE A 267 18.28 -4.40 -10.38
C ILE A 267 17.41 -4.49 -11.64
N GLU A 268 17.54 -5.56 -12.43
CA GLU A 268 16.72 -5.73 -13.65
C GLU A 268 15.23 -5.91 -13.35
N VAL A 269 14.90 -6.57 -12.24
CA VAL A 269 13.52 -6.87 -11.86
C VAL A 269 12.86 -5.69 -11.14
N PHE A 270 13.56 -5.02 -10.23
CA PHE A 270 12.94 -4.04 -9.32
C PHE A 270 13.29 -2.58 -9.60
N VAL A 271 14.33 -2.30 -10.37
CA VAL A 271 14.78 -0.92 -10.66
C VAL A 271 14.46 -0.55 -12.10
N PRO A 272 13.72 0.56 -12.33
CA PRO A 272 13.40 1.01 -13.67
C PRO A 272 14.66 1.41 -14.43
N GLN A 273 14.86 0.79 -15.59
CA GLN A 273 16.01 1.03 -16.47
C GLN A 273 15.84 2.28 -17.34
N TYR A 274 14.59 2.71 -17.53
CA TYR A 274 14.24 3.87 -18.33
C TYR A 274 13.84 5.03 -17.42
N LEU A 275 14.66 6.08 -17.35
CA LEU A 275 14.33 7.32 -16.64
C LEU A 275 13.97 8.47 -17.59
N VAL A 276 14.64 8.54 -18.75
CA VAL A 276 14.49 9.63 -19.73
C VAL A 276 13.93 9.12 -21.06
N ASN A 277 14.42 7.98 -21.53
CA ASN A 277 13.94 7.37 -22.78
C ASN A 277 12.63 6.60 -22.54
N PHE A 278 11.88 6.35 -23.62
CA PHE A 278 10.70 5.51 -23.61
C PHE A 278 11.05 4.13 -24.19
N PRO A 279 10.65 3.03 -23.52
CA PRO A 279 10.80 1.70 -24.10
C PRO A 279 9.95 1.57 -25.37
N HIS A 280 10.46 0.82 -26.34
CA HIS A 280 9.72 0.51 -27.57
C HIS A 280 8.91 -0.78 -27.44
N ASP A 281 9.41 -1.75 -26.67
CA ASP A 281 8.72 -3.01 -26.43
C ASP A 281 7.53 -2.81 -25.47
N PRO A 282 6.33 -3.31 -25.81
CA PRO A 282 5.14 -3.18 -24.97
C PRO A 282 5.29 -3.75 -23.56
N ASN A 283 5.86 -4.96 -23.42
CA ASN A 283 6.01 -5.62 -22.13
C ASN A 283 7.03 -4.87 -21.27
N GLU A 284 8.13 -4.40 -21.86
CA GLU A 284 9.08 -3.54 -21.16
C GLU A 284 8.46 -2.22 -20.70
N GLY A 285 7.58 -1.63 -21.51
CA GLY A 285 6.80 -0.44 -21.15
C GLY A 285 5.96 -0.68 -19.90
N LEU A 286 5.15 -1.74 -19.89
CA LEU A 286 4.32 -2.11 -18.75
C LEU A 286 5.17 -2.45 -17.51
N ARG A 287 6.23 -3.24 -17.67
CA ARG A 287 7.20 -3.59 -16.61
C ARG A 287 7.80 -2.34 -15.98
N THR A 288 8.20 -1.38 -16.80
CA THR A 288 8.81 -0.14 -16.31
C THR A 288 7.82 0.69 -15.50
N VAL A 289 6.56 0.78 -15.96
CA VAL A 289 5.50 1.50 -15.24
C VAL A 289 5.27 0.89 -13.86
N ILE A 290 5.19 -0.44 -13.75
CA ILE A 290 4.96 -1.11 -12.47
C ILE A 290 6.18 -1.03 -11.52
N GLN A 291 7.40 -0.95 -12.06
CA GLN A 291 8.62 -0.65 -11.28
C GLN A 291 8.56 0.76 -10.67
N PHE A 292 8.17 1.77 -11.47
CA PHE A 292 7.95 3.12 -10.95
C PHE A 292 6.81 3.18 -9.95
N ASP A 293 5.72 2.45 -10.19
CA ASP A 293 4.58 2.39 -9.29
C ASP A 293 5.03 1.96 -7.89
N TYR A 294 5.78 0.85 -7.83
CA TYR A 294 6.34 0.33 -6.58
C TYR A 294 7.26 1.35 -5.88
N ILE A 295 8.23 1.92 -6.60
CA ILE A 295 9.19 2.88 -6.03
C ILE A 295 8.49 4.15 -5.54
N CYS A 296 7.61 4.73 -6.35
CA CYS A 296 6.94 5.99 -6.04
C CYS A 296 6.01 5.82 -4.83
N CYS A 297 5.22 4.74 -4.81
CA CYS A 297 4.31 4.42 -3.73
C CYS A 297 5.05 4.26 -2.38
N TYR A 298 6.10 3.43 -2.35
CA TYR A 298 6.85 3.19 -1.12
C TYR A 298 7.72 4.39 -0.71
N SER A 299 8.32 5.11 -1.66
CA SER A 299 9.07 6.32 -1.35
C SER A 299 8.19 7.37 -0.68
N ALA A 300 6.95 7.54 -1.16
CA ALA A 300 5.98 8.41 -0.52
C ALA A 300 5.58 7.89 0.87
N GLY A 301 5.35 6.59 1.03
CA GLY A 301 5.08 6.00 2.34
C GLY A 301 6.22 6.23 3.35
N PHE A 302 7.46 5.99 2.96
CA PHE A 302 8.62 6.22 3.83
C PHE A 302 8.83 7.70 4.15
N LEU A 303 8.65 8.59 3.18
CA LEU A 303 8.71 10.04 3.42
C LEU A 303 7.64 10.49 4.42
N TRP A 304 6.42 9.96 4.30
CA TRP A 304 5.34 10.20 5.26
C TRP A 304 5.70 9.72 6.66
N LEU A 305 6.23 8.50 6.79
CA LEU A 305 6.69 8.01 8.08
C LEU A 305 7.82 8.88 8.65
N ALA A 306 8.82 9.25 7.85
CA ALA A 306 9.90 10.14 8.27
C ALA A 306 9.36 11.46 8.83
N TYR A 307 8.38 12.07 8.18
CA TYR A 307 7.76 13.30 8.68
C TYR A 307 7.02 13.08 10.00
N HIS A 308 6.31 11.97 10.16
CA HIS A 308 5.67 11.62 11.44
C HIS A 308 6.70 11.36 12.55
N PHE A 309 7.82 10.71 12.25
CA PHE A 309 8.89 10.50 13.22
C PHE A 309 9.58 11.81 13.61
N ARG A 310 9.71 12.76 12.68
CA ARG A 310 10.18 14.11 12.98
C ARG A 310 9.19 14.86 13.88
N ASP A 311 7.90 14.73 13.63
CA ASP A 311 6.85 15.29 14.51
C ASP A 311 6.93 14.67 15.92
N LEU A 312 7.20 13.35 16.03
CA LEU A 312 7.42 12.67 17.32
C LEU A 312 8.69 13.13 18.05
N GLU A 313 9.78 13.39 17.32
CA GLU A 313 11.01 13.93 17.87
C GLU A 313 10.80 15.35 18.42
N ASN A 314 10.08 16.20 17.68
CA ASN A 314 9.78 17.58 18.08
C ASN A 314 8.94 17.67 19.37
N VAL A 315 8.07 16.68 19.62
CA VAL A 315 7.28 16.60 20.86
C VAL A 315 7.98 15.81 21.97
N GLY A 316 9.23 15.41 21.76
CA GLY A 316 10.06 14.71 22.75
C GLY A 316 9.69 13.24 22.97
N ALA A 317 8.92 12.61 22.06
CA ALA A 317 8.54 11.21 22.19
C ALA A 317 9.66 10.23 21.80
N CYS A 318 10.64 10.69 21.01
CA CYS A 318 11.83 9.92 20.65
C CYS A 318 12.99 10.86 20.25
N SER A 319 14.18 10.28 20.07
CA SER A 319 15.36 10.96 19.52
C SER A 319 15.93 10.09 18.41
N ILE A 320 16.06 10.63 17.19
CA ILE A 320 16.40 9.82 16.02
C ILE A 320 17.73 10.28 15.43
N SER A 321 18.70 9.37 15.40
CA SER A 321 19.86 9.54 14.54
C SER A 321 19.48 9.21 13.10
N TRP A 322 19.22 10.22 12.28
CA TRP A 322 18.77 10.07 10.89
C TRP A 322 19.73 9.27 10.03
N VAL A 323 21.05 9.42 10.24
CA VAL A 323 22.07 8.62 9.54
C VAL A 323 21.95 7.14 9.94
N ARG A 324 21.87 6.84 11.24
CA ARG A 324 21.69 5.47 11.72
C ARG A 324 20.38 4.86 11.22
N ALA A 325 19.30 5.64 11.25
CA ALA A 325 18.00 5.21 10.74
C ALA A 325 18.09 4.85 9.25
N ALA A 326 18.70 5.72 8.42
CA ALA A 326 18.91 5.43 7.00
C ALA A 326 19.74 4.15 6.79
N CYS A 327 20.88 4.01 7.47
CA CYS A 327 21.71 2.81 7.34
C CYS A 327 20.97 1.53 7.75
N VAL A 328 20.28 1.54 8.90
CA VAL A 328 19.52 0.39 9.39
C VAL A 328 18.37 0.06 8.45
N SER A 329 17.62 1.05 7.98
CA SER A 329 16.54 0.88 7.01
C SER A 329 17.04 0.26 5.71
N THR A 330 18.18 0.70 5.16
CA THR A 330 18.77 0.10 3.95
C THR A 330 19.14 -1.37 4.19
N VAL A 331 19.82 -1.68 5.29
CA VAL A 331 20.20 -3.07 5.62
C VAL A 331 18.96 -3.94 5.80
N LEU A 332 17.94 -3.45 6.52
CA LEU A 332 16.69 -4.19 6.72
C LEU A 332 15.92 -4.38 5.42
N ALA A 333 15.81 -3.36 4.56
CA ALA A 333 15.13 -3.48 3.27
C ALA A 333 15.75 -4.59 2.40
N LEU A 334 17.07 -4.77 2.44
CA LEU A 334 17.74 -5.85 1.72
C LEU A 334 17.46 -7.23 2.34
N LEU A 335 17.37 -7.33 3.66
CA LEU A 335 17.19 -8.59 4.38
C LEU A 335 15.74 -9.09 4.41
N VAL A 336 14.77 -8.19 4.61
CA VAL A 336 13.35 -8.56 4.77
C VAL A 336 12.47 -8.10 3.61
N GLY A 337 13.05 -7.42 2.62
CA GLY A 337 12.34 -6.82 1.50
C GLY A 337 11.84 -5.40 1.81
N PRO A 338 11.71 -4.53 0.79
CA PRO A 338 11.22 -3.16 0.97
C PRO A 338 9.78 -3.10 1.51
N GLY A 339 8.94 -4.05 1.09
CA GLY A 339 7.55 -4.16 1.51
C GLY A 339 7.31 -4.42 2.97
N THR A 340 8.19 -5.18 3.61
CA THR A 340 8.14 -5.48 5.04
C THR A 340 8.58 -4.29 5.88
N LEU A 341 9.54 -3.50 5.39
CA LEU A 341 10.09 -2.38 6.14
C LEU A 341 9.04 -1.31 6.44
N PHE A 342 8.18 -0.96 5.47
CA PHE A 342 7.14 0.06 5.64
C PHE A 342 6.16 -0.23 6.81
N PRO A 343 5.42 -1.35 6.83
CA PRO A 343 4.45 -1.63 7.87
C PRO A 343 5.10 -1.82 9.24
N LEU A 344 6.32 -2.38 9.33
CA LEU A 344 7.07 -2.47 10.59
C LEU A 344 7.49 -1.09 11.12
N THR A 345 7.94 -0.20 10.24
CA THR A 345 8.31 1.17 10.60
C THR A 345 7.06 1.95 11.07
N TRP A 346 5.91 1.72 10.43
CA TRP A 346 4.64 2.25 10.90
C TRP A 346 4.24 1.68 12.27
N LEU A 347 4.41 0.37 12.51
CA LEU A 347 4.10 -0.24 13.80
C LEU A 347 5.02 0.31 14.91
N LEU A 348 6.32 0.50 14.63
CA LEU A 348 7.25 1.14 15.56
C LEU A 348 6.76 2.52 15.99
N ARG A 349 6.20 3.31 15.06
CA ARG A 349 5.58 4.60 15.38
C ARG A 349 4.41 4.42 16.36
N GLU A 350 3.54 3.44 16.15
CA GLU A 350 2.43 3.15 17.06
C GLU A 350 2.92 2.68 18.45
N GLU A 351 4.03 1.95 18.52
CA GLU A 351 4.67 1.55 19.78
C GLU A 351 5.19 2.74 20.57
N LEU A 352 5.85 3.69 19.92
CA LEU A 352 6.34 4.92 20.56
C LEU A 352 5.17 5.75 21.10
N LEU A 353 4.13 5.92 20.28
CA LEU A 353 2.88 6.55 20.70
C LEU A 353 2.19 5.79 21.85
N ALA A 354 2.39 4.48 21.95
CA ALA A 354 1.97 3.68 23.09
C ALA A 354 2.75 4.03 24.36
N ALA A 355 4.09 4.01 24.26
CA ALA A 355 5.02 4.20 25.37
C ALA A 355 4.89 5.58 26.04
N THR A 356 4.78 6.67 25.28
CA THR A 356 4.67 8.04 25.83
C THR A 356 3.48 8.17 26.81
N THR A 357 2.43 7.37 26.63
CA THR A 357 1.26 7.34 27.55
C THR A 357 1.60 6.87 28.95
N ILE A 358 2.45 5.86 29.04
CA ILE A 358 2.78 5.19 30.30
C ILE A 358 3.61 6.16 31.14
N GLU A 359 4.51 6.90 30.50
CA GLU A 359 5.35 7.91 31.13
C GLU A 359 4.53 9.12 31.60
N THR A 360 3.64 9.67 30.76
CA THR A 360 2.75 10.78 31.18
C THR A 360 1.88 10.39 32.38
N LYS A 361 1.38 9.15 32.43
CA LYS A 361 0.58 8.68 33.56
C LYS A 361 1.41 8.57 34.85
N LYS A 362 2.64 8.05 34.76
CA LYS A 362 3.58 7.96 35.91
C LYS A 362 4.05 9.32 36.44
N SER A 363 4.02 10.38 35.64
CA SER A 363 4.39 11.73 36.09
C SER A 363 3.27 12.50 36.80
N ILE A 364 2.03 12.00 36.73
CA ILE A 364 0.83 12.63 37.31
C ILE A 364 0.38 11.90 38.60
N GLU A 365 0.77 10.64 38.76
CA GLU A 365 0.74 9.88 40.03
C GLU A 365 1.97 10.21 40.87
#